data_AF-A0A0A1CRK4-F1
#
_entry.id   AF-A0A0A1CRK4-F1
#
_cell.length_a   1.000
_cell.length_b   1.000
_cell.length_c   1.000
_cell.angle_alpha   90.00
_cell.angle_beta   90.00
_cell.angle_gamma   90.00
#
_symmetry.space_group_name_H-M   'P 1'
#
loop_
_entity.id
_entity.type
_entity.pdbx_description
1 polymer ?
#
loop_
_entity_poly.entity_id
_entity_poly.type
_entity_poly.pdbx_seq_one_letter_code
_entity_poly.pdbx_strand_id
1 'polypeptide(L)'
;MTKNHWTLAVWLRIQEPRIVTVIQFFIYLAATAGGLSAVLFPPRSIEATAGAGLTLYWAWLLLLGGVLGAVAVLPGIWWLERSAVIACIGASLIYGVNILALHLSESGNRLVQFFMIVIVALHFGARWFRIRRYAYDPER
;
A
#
# COMPACT_ATOMS: atom_id res chain seq x y z
N MET A 1 10.29 13.46 -37.04
CA MET A 1 11.27 12.91 -36.07
C MET A 1 11.35 13.84 -34.87
N THR A 2 11.55 13.27 -33.68
CA THR A 2 11.55 13.87 -32.33
C THR A 2 10.18 14.03 -31.66
N LYS A 3 9.89 13.16 -30.68
CA LYS A 3 9.54 13.50 -29.28
C LYS A 3 9.15 12.22 -28.51
N ASN A 4 9.90 11.95 -27.43
CA ASN A 4 9.63 10.98 -26.36
C ASN A 4 9.92 9.48 -26.61
N HIS A 5 11.17 9.13 -26.98
CA HIS A 5 11.62 7.73 -26.94
C HIS A 5 11.89 7.22 -25.51
N TRP A 6 12.03 8.12 -24.53
CA TRP A 6 12.36 7.75 -23.15
C TRP A 6 11.18 7.08 -22.43
N THR A 7 9.94 7.53 -22.69
CA THR A 7 8.74 6.89 -22.12
C THR A 7 8.57 5.48 -22.67
N LEU A 8 8.84 5.29 -23.97
CA LEU A 8 8.81 3.98 -24.62
C LEU A 8 9.90 3.06 -24.06
N ALA A 9 11.11 3.59 -23.82
CA ALA A 9 12.21 2.84 -23.23
C ALA A 9 11.92 2.42 -21.77
N VAL A 10 11.28 3.28 -20.98
CA VAL A 10 10.80 2.94 -19.62
C VAL A 10 9.68 1.91 -19.68
N TRP A 11 8.74 2.07 -20.62
CA TRP A 11 7.62 1.15 -20.84
C TRP A 11 8.05 -0.27 -21.20
N LEU A 12 9.09 -0.41 -22.03
CA LEU A 12 9.62 -1.71 -22.44
C LEU A 12 10.34 -2.48 -21.31
N ARG A 13 10.64 -1.84 -20.16
CA ARG A 13 11.30 -2.47 -19.00
C ARG A 13 10.34 -3.10 -17.98
N ILE A 14 9.02 -3.04 -18.20
CA ILE A 14 7.97 -3.50 -17.29
C ILE A 14 7.59 -4.97 -17.60
N GLN A 15 7.46 -5.82 -16.58
CA GLN A 15 7.61 -7.28 -16.73
C GLN A 15 6.42 -8.20 -16.42
N GLU A 16 5.49 -7.86 -15.52
CA GLU A 16 4.20 -8.57 -15.51
C GLU A 16 3.36 -8.10 -16.72
N PRO A 17 2.15 -8.64 -17.04
CA PRO A 17 1.23 -7.96 -17.95
C PRO A 17 1.23 -6.46 -17.59
N ARG A 18 1.84 -5.63 -18.46
CA ARG A 18 2.54 -4.39 -18.05
C ARG A 18 1.65 -3.43 -17.25
N ILE A 19 0.37 -3.50 -17.57
CA ILE A 19 -0.72 -2.78 -16.92
C ILE A 19 -0.81 -3.13 -15.42
N VAL A 20 -0.64 -4.38 -15.02
CA VAL A 20 -0.72 -4.84 -13.62
C VAL A 20 0.41 -4.25 -12.77
N THR A 21 1.65 -4.24 -13.25
CA THR A 21 2.78 -3.61 -12.54
C THR A 21 2.57 -2.10 -12.40
N VAL A 22 2.08 -1.44 -13.45
CA VAL A 22 1.80 0.01 -13.43
C VAL A 22 0.65 0.34 -12.48
N ILE A 23 -0.43 -0.45 -12.48
CA ILE A 23 -1.52 -0.32 -11.51
C ILE A 23 -0.97 -0.48 -10.09
N GLN A 24 -0.14 -1.51 -9.87
CA GLN A 24 0.47 -1.75 -8.57
C GLN A 24 1.36 -0.58 -8.11
N PHE A 25 2.11 0.03 -9.02
CA PHE A 25 2.87 1.25 -8.75
C PHE A 25 1.99 2.41 -8.28
N PHE A 26 0.86 2.66 -8.96
CA PHE A 26 -0.07 3.70 -8.53
C PHE A 26 -0.78 3.37 -7.21
N ILE A 27 -1.05 2.10 -6.93
CA ILE A 27 -1.57 1.66 -5.63
C ILE A 27 -0.56 1.97 -4.52
N TYR A 28 0.73 1.71 -4.75
CA TYR A 28 1.78 2.09 -3.80
C TYR A 28 1.92 3.61 -3.65
N LEU A 29 1.79 4.38 -4.72
CA LEU A 29 1.77 5.85 -4.63
C LEU A 29 0.57 6.37 -3.83
N ALA A 30 -0.61 5.76 -4.00
CA ALA A 30 -1.78 6.10 -3.20
C ALA A 30 -1.56 5.79 -1.71
N ALA A 31 -0.92 4.66 -1.40
CA ALA A 31 -0.50 4.33 -0.04
C ALA A 31 0.52 5.34 0.51
N THR A 32 1.53 5.74 -0.27
CA THR A 32 2.49 6.79 0.09
C THR A 32 1.78 8.10 0.39
N ALA A 33 0.88 8.56 -0.47
CA ALA A 33 0.14 9.80 -0.28
C ALA A 33 -0.76 9.74 0.97
N GLY A 34 -1.46 8.62 1.18
CA GLY A 34 -2.29 8.38 2.37
C GLY A 34 -1.47 8.37 3.65
N GLY A 35 -0.34 7.67 3.66
CA GLY A 35 0.59 7.63 4.80
C GLY A 35 1.20 9.00 5.09
N LEU A 36 1.63 9.74 4.06
CA LEU A 36 2.16 11.09 4.20
C LEU A 36 1.10 12.04 4.79
N SER A 37 -0.13 11.97 4.28
CA SER A 37 -1.25 12.74 4.83
C SER A 37 -1.51 12.40 6.29
N ALA A 38 -1.43 11.12 6.67
CA ALA A 38 -1.65 10.68 8.05
C ALA A 38 -0.51 11.06 9.00
N VAL A 39 0.74 11.14 8.52
CA VAL A 39 1.87 11.63 9.32
C VAL A 39 1.76 13.13 9.56
N LEU A 40 1.41 13.90 8.53
CA LEU A 40 1.29 15.37 8.62
C LEU A 40 0.03 15.81 9.37
N PHE A 41 -1.08 15.09 9.16
CA PHE A 41 -2.39 15.38 9.74
C PHE A 41 -3.00 14.09 10.30
N PRO A 42 -2.55 13.64 11.49
CA PRO A 42 -3.08 12.45 12.11
C PRO A 42 -4.61 12.52 12.28
N PRO A 43 -5.36 11.51 11.81
CA PRO A 43 -6.81 11.52 11.93
C PRO A 43 -7.22 11.37 13.40
N ARG A 44 -7.89 12.39 13.94
CA ARG A 44 -8.32 12.45 15.34
C ARG A 44 -9.18 11.27 15.79
N SER A 45 -9.96 10.68 14.88
CA SER A 45 -10.77 9.49 15.17
C SER A 45 -9.92 8.25 15.50
N ILE A 46 -8.78 8.09 14.81
CA ILE A 46 -7.85 7.00 15.10
C ILE A 46 -7.05 7.35 16.35
N GLU A 47 -6.58 8.59 16.46
CA GLU A 47 -5.79 9.04 17.61
C GLU A 47 -6.56 8.94 18.93
N ALA A 48 -7.85 9.27 18.94
CA ALA A 48 -8.70 9.11 20.11
C ALA A 48 -8.89 7.64 20.54
N THR A 49 -8.83 6.70 19.59
CA THR A 49 -9.07 5.27 19.85
C THR A 49 -7.78 4.51 20.17
N ALA A 50 -6.71 4.75 19.40
CA ALA A 50 -5.46 4.03 19.45
C ALA A 50 -4.33 4.78 20.19
N GLY A 51 -4.50 6.08 20.44
CA GLY A 51 -3.46 6.96 20.96
C GLY A 51 -2.50 7.46 19.88
N ALA A 52 -1.78 8.53 20.21
CA ALA A 52 -0.86 9.22 19.28
C ALA A 52 0.27 8.31 18.77
N GLY A 53 0.88 7.51 19.65
CA GLY A 53 2.01 6.64 19.28
C GLY A 53 1.64 5.58 18.25
N LEU A 54 0.53 4.86 18.47
CA LEU A 54 0.06 3.83 17.55
C LEU A 54 -0.44 4.42 16.23
N THR A 55 -1.08 5.59 16.28
CA THR A 55 -1.52 6.33 15.08
C THR A 55 -0.32 6.71 14.21
N LEU A 56 0.75 7.22 14.83
CA LEU A 56 1.96 7.59 14.10
C LEU A 56 2.68 6.35 13.54
N TYR A 57 2.76 5.27 14.31
CA TYR A 57 3.32 3.99 13.85
C TYR A 57 2.56 3.45 12.62
N TRP A 58 1.23 3.46 12.67
CA TRP A 58 0.37 3.09 11.54
C TRP A 58 0.63 3.96 10.31
N ALA A 59 0.71 5.28 10.49
CA ALA A 59 0.95 6.22 9.39
C ALA A 59 2.32 5.97 8.72
N TRP A 60 3.36 5.69 9.52
CA TRP A 60 4.69 5.35 9.00
C TRP A 60 4.72 4.00 8.29
N LEU A 61 4.02 2.98 8.80
CA LEU A 61 3.91 1.71 8.09
C LEU A 61 3.32 1.89 6.69
N LEU A 62 2.25 2.69 6.58
CA LEU A 62 1.61 2.96 5.31
C LEU A 62 2.52 3.78 4.37
N LEU A 63 3.17 4.81 4.92
CA LEU A 63 4.07 5.68 4.16
C LEU A 63 5.30 4.92 3.63
N LEU A 64 6.04 4.26 4.52
CA LEU A 64 7.24 3.51 4.15
C LEU A 64 6.88 2.31 3.27
N GLY A 65 5.78 1.61 3.58
CA GLY A 65 5.27 0.53 2.73
C GLY A 65 4.97 1.00 1.32
N GLY A 66 4.28 2.13 1.17
CA GLY A 66 4.02 2.76 -0.13
C GLY A 66 5.30 3.13 -0.87
N VAL A 67 6.24 3.82 -0.21
CA VAL A 67 7.50 4.27 -0.83
C VAL A 67 8.33 3.08 -1.30
N LEU A 68 8.55 2.10 -0.42
CA LEU A 68 9.33 0.90 -0.76
C LEU A 68 8.68 0.13 -1.91
N GLY A 69 7.35 -0.01 -1.91
CA GLY A 69 6.63 -0.71 -2.96
C GLY A 69 6.71 0.00 -4.30
N ALA A 70 6.55 1.32 -4.32
CA ALA A 70 6.65 2.12 -5.54
C ALA A 70 8.05 2.04 -6.15
N VAL A 71 9.10 2.04 -5.33
CA VAL A 71 10.49 1.90 -5.77
C VAL A 71 10.79 0.48 -6.25
N ALA A 72 10.25 -0.55 -5.58
CA ALA A 72 10.57 -1.96 -5.85
C ALA A 72 9.81 -2.57 -7.04
N VAL A 73 8.56 -2.14 -7.28
CA VAL A 73 7.63 -2.83 -8.19
C VAL A 73 8.01 -2.72 -9.66
N LEU A 74 8.41 -1.53 -10.14
CA LEU A 74 8.81 -1.30 -11.52
C LEU A 74 10.12 -2.04 -11.89
N PRO A 75 11.17 -2.02 -11.05
CA PRO A 75 12.37 -2.83 -11.28
C PRO A 75 12.22 -4.29 -10.86
N GLY A 76 11.05 -4.78 -10.42
CA GLY A 76 10.87 -6.19 -10.09
C GLY A 76 11.75 -6.68 -8.92
N ILE A 77 12.04 -5.81 -7.95
CA ILE A 77 12.83 -6.15 -6.75
C ILE A 77 11.90 -6.78 -5.71
N TRP A 78 11.54 -8.04 -5.91
CA TRP A 78 10.48 -8.69 -5.13
C TRP A 78 10.80 -8.84 -3.65
N TRP A 79 12.08 -8.98 -3.27
CA TRP A 79 12.44 -9.03 -1.85
C TRP A 79 12.10 -7.73 -1.11
N LEU A 80 12.28 -6.58 -1.76
CA LEU A 80 11.95 -5.26 -1.22
C LEU A 80 10.45 -5.01 -1.31
N GLU A 81 9.81 -5.45 -2.38
CA GLU A 81 8.36 -5.36 -2.51
C GLU A 81 7.64 -6.20 -1.43
N ARG A 82 8.21 -7.32 -0.99
CA ARG A 82 7.66 -8.13 0.11
C ARG A 82 7.57 -7.36 1.42
N SER A 83 8.59 -6.58 1.79
CA SER A 83 8.51 -5.76 3.01
C SER A 83 7.48 -4.65 2.87
N ALA A 84 7.36 -4.04 1.68
CA ALA A 84 6.31 -3.08 1.35
C ALA A 84 4.90 -3.67 1.49
N VAL A 85 4.69 -4.88 0.97
CA VAL A 85 3.41 -5.62 1.08
C VAL A 85 3.08 -5.90 2.54
N ILE A 86 4.02 -6.43 3.32
CA ILE A 86 3.81 -6.70 4.75
C ILE A 86 3.43 -5.41 5.50
N ALA A 87 4.15 -4.31 5.23
CA ALA A 87 3.87 -3.02 5.85
C ALA A 87 2.47 -2.50 5.49
N CYS A 88 2.05 -2.60 4.23
CA CYS A 88 0.72 -2.16 3.78
C CYS A 88 -0.41 -3.04 4.34
N ILE A 89 -0.20 -4.36 4.45
CA ILE A 89 -1.14 -5.27 5.11
C ILE A 89 -1.25 -4.91 6.59
N GLY A 90 -0.12 -4.73 7.28
CA GLY A 90 -0.09 -4.34 8.69
C GLY A 90 -0.83 -3.02 8.93
N ALA A 91 -0.57 -2.01 8.10
CA ALA A 91 -1.27 -0.73 8.16
C ALA A 91 -2.79 -0.89 7.93
N SER A 92 -3.19 -1.72 6.95
CA SER A 92 -4.60 -2.00 6.67
C SER A 92 -5.29 -2.69 7.84
N LEU A 93 -4.64 -3.67 8.48
CA LEU A 93 -5.20 -4.39 9.62
C LEU A 93 -5.35 -3.50 10.85
N ILE A 94 -4.33 -2.69 11.18
CA ILE A 94 -4.41 -1.73 12.29
C ILE A 94 -5.57 -0.76 12.06
N TYR A 95 -5.71 -0.25 10.84
CA TYR A 95 -6.82 0.65 10.53
C TYR A 95 -8.17 -0.06 10.62
N GLY A 96 -8.28 -1.28 10.08
CA GLY A 96 -9.49 -2.07 10.11
C GLY A 96 -9.99 -2.33 11.54
N VAL A 97 -9.08 -2.67 12.46
CA VAL A 97 -9.41 -2.85 13.88
C VAL A 97 -9.93 -1.56 14.50
N ASN A 98 -9.32 -0.41 14.22
CA ASN A 98 -9.79 0.89 14.72
C ASN A 98 -11.17 1.25 14.18
N ILE A 99 -11.44 0.98 12.89
CA ILE A 99 -12.76 1.23 12.29
C ILE A 99 -13.83 0.31 12.89
N LEU A 100 -13.51 -0.95 13.16
CA LEU A 100 -14.44 -1.84 13.86
C LEU A 100 -14.69 -1.38 15.29
N ALA A 101 -13.65 -0.98 16.04
CA ALA A 101 -13.81 -0.44 17.38
C ALA A 101 -14.75 0.78 17.38
N LEU A 102 -14.52 1.72 16.47
CA LEU A 102 -15.38 2.91 16.29
C LEU A 102 -16.81 2.56 15.85
N HIS A 103 -17.00 1.50 15.08
CA HIS A 103 -18.34 1.04 14.68
C HIS A 103 -19.14 0.51 15.88
N LEU A 104 -18.44 -0.13 16.82
CA LEU A 104 -19.04 -0.70 18.03
C LEU A 104 -19.28 0.36 19.12
N SER A 105 -18.48 1.44 19.14
CA SER A 105 -18.55 2.47 20.19
C SER A 105 -19.38 3.71 19.82
N GLU A 106 -19.56 4.02 18.53
CA GLU A 106 -20.23 5.24 18.08
C GLU A 106 -21.45 4.96 17.19
N SER A 107 -22.42 5.87 17.21
CA SER A 107 -23.57 5.83 16.30
C SER A 107 -23.14 6.24 14.89
N GLY A 108 -22.84 5.26 14.03
CA GLY A 108 -22.53 5.49 12.63
C GLY A 108 -22.24 4.20 11.85
N ASN A 109 -22.69 4.13 10.60
CA ASN A 109 -22.37 3.00 9.73
C ASN A 109 -20.94 3.15 9.18
N ARG A 110 -20.00 2.42 9.78
CA ARG A 110 -18.59 2.37 9.37
C ARG A 110 -18.23 1.07 8.64
N LEU A 111 -19.19 0.18 8.40
CA LEU A 111 -18.95 -1.13 7.76
C LEU A 111 -18.47 -0.99 6.32
N VAL A 112 -18.97 0.00 5.58
CA VAL A 112 -18.52 0.25 4.20
C VAL A 112 -17.02 0.60 4.18
N GLN A 113 -16.58 1.47 5.10
CA GLN A 113 -15.17 1.82 5.27
C GLN A 113 -14.34 0.60 5.67
N PHE A 114 -14.84 -0.24 6.57
CA PHE A 114 -14.20 -1.50 6.94
C PHE A 114 -14.02 -2.44 5.73
N PHE A 115 -15.06 -2.65 4.93
CA PHE A 115 -14.96 -3.52 3.75
C PHE A 115 -14.02 -2.96 2.68
N MET A 116 -13.93 -1.64 2.51
CA MET A 116 -12.91 -1.04 1.64
C MET A 116 -11.48 -1.34 2.14
N ILE A 117 -11.25 -1.32 3.45
CA ILE A 117 -9.97 -1.70 4.05
C ILE A 117 -9.69 -3.20 3.81
N VAL A 118 -10.70 -4.06 3.95
CA VAL A 118 -10.57 -5.51 3.67
C VAL A 118 -10.19 -5.75 2.21
N ILE A 119 -10.81 -5.04 1.26
CA ILE A 119 -10.45 -5.13 -0.17
C ILE A 119 -8.97 -4.77 -0.38
N VAL A 120 -8.50 -3.68 0.23
CA VAL A 120 -7.09 -3.27 0.15
C VAL A 120 -6.16 -4.33 0.77
N ALA A 121 -6.51 -4.87 1.94
CA ALA A 121 -5.73 -5.92 2.58
C ALA A 121 -5.66 -7.21 1.73
N LEU A 122 -6.78 -7.61 1.13
CA LEU A 122 -6.84 -8.76 0.22
C LEU A 122 -6.06 -8.52 -1.07
N HIS A 123 -6.08 -7.30 -1.62
CA HIS A 123 -5.27 -6.93 -2.77
C HIS A 123 -3.77 -7.12 -2.51
N PHE A 124 -3.27 -6.60 -1.38
CA PHE A 124 -1.88 -6.83 -0.97
C PHE A 124 -1.61 -8.30 -0.59
N GLY A 125 -2.59 -9.01 -0.02
CA GLY A 125 -2.52 -10.45 0.22
C GLY A 125 -2.36 -11.25 -1.07
N ALA A 126 -3.12 -10.93 -2.12
CA ALA A 126 -2.96 -11.52 -3.44
C ALA A 126 -1.57 -11.23 -4.02
N ARG A 127 -1.09 -9.99 -3.86
CA ARG A 127 0.27 -9.60 -4.29
C ARG A 127 1.34 -10.42 -3.60
N TRP A 128 1.24 -10.64 -2.29
CA TRP A 128 2.16 -11.48 -1.52
C TRP A 128 2.34 -12.87 -2.14
N PHE A 129 1.24 -13.56 -2.46
CA PHE A 129 1.31 -14.91 -3.04
C PHE A 129 2.02 -14.96 -4.39
N ARG A 130 1.97 -13.88 -5.18
CA ARG A 130 2.67 -13.78 -6.47
C ARG A 130 4.17 -13.59 -6.29
N ILE A 131 4.59 -12.73 -5.37
CA ILE A 131 6.01 -12.35 -5.22
C ILE A 131 6.77 -13.16 -4.16
N ARG A 132 6.10 -14.01 -3.36
CA ARG A 132 6.75 -14.68 -2.20
C ARG A 132 7.88 -15.64 -2.57
N ARG A 133 7.84 -16.23 -3.77
CA ARG A 133 8.67 -17.39 -4.14
C ARG A 133 10.11 -17.03 -4.52
N TYR A 134 10.31 -15.92 -5.23
CA TYR A 134 11.62 -15.52 -5.75
C TYR A 134 12.05 -14.17 -5.17
N ALA A 135 13.36 -13.92 -5.09
CA ALA A 135 13.88 -12.65 -4.60
C ALA A 135 13.78 -11.52 -5.65
N TYR A 136 13.79 -11.91 -6.93
CA TYR A 136 13.65 -11.07 -8.11
C TYR A 136 12.71 -11.77 -9.09
N ASP A 137 12.16 -11.00 -10.03
CA ASP A 137 11.34 -11.53 -11.11
C ASP A 137 12.13 -12.56 -11.96
N PRO A 138 11.70 -13.83 -12.04
CA PRO A 138 12.39 -14.87 -12.79
C PRO A 138 12.27 -14.70 -14.31
N GLU A 139 11.40 -13.79 -14.79
CA GLU A 139 11.33 -13.41 -16.20
C GLU A 139 12.38 -12.33 -16.57
N ARG A 140 13.40 -12.14 -15.71
CA ARG A 140 14.64 -11.36 -15.97
C ARG A 140 15.86 -12.23 -16.16
#